data_AF-Q1QF35-F1
#
_entry.id   AF-Q1QF35-F1
#
_cell.length_a   1.000
_cell.length_b   1.000
_cell.length_c   1.000
_cell.angle_alpha   90.00
_cell.angle_beta   90.00
_cell.angle_gamma   90.00
#
_symmetry.space_group_name_H-M   'P 1'
#
loop_
_entity.id
_entity.type
_entity.pdbx_description
1 polymer ?
#
loop_
_entity_poly.entity_id
_entity_poly.type
_entity_poly.pdbx_seq_one_letter_code
_entity_poly.pdbx_strand_id
1 'polypeptide(L)'
;MDDKVKIRCPACTHIFRENASRVRDGAQVNCLNCNKLITLTKETEDPFLRRALKAAREIRAAKDAAVHAAIYSGVASAPRREMP
;
A
#
# COMPACT_ATOMS: atom_id res chain seq x y z
N MET A 1 -2.99 3.37 -12.51
CA MET A 1 -2.83 3.55 -11.05
C MET A 1 -1.51 2.90 -10.65
N ASP A 2 -0.47 3.71 -10.46
CA ASP A 2 0.86 3.21 -10.09
C ASP A 2 0.94 2.93 -8.60
N ASP A 3 0.36 1.80 -8.19
CA ASP A 3 0.33 1.34 -6.80
C ASP A 3 1.66 0.75 -6.34
N LYS A 4 2.78 1.19 -6.93
CA LYS A 4 4.09 0.57 -6.75
C LYS A 4 4.92 1.37 -5.76
N VAL A 5 5.42 0.67 -4.75
CA VAL A 5 6.30 1.21 -3.71
C VAL A 5 7.73 0.78 -4.00
N LYS A 6 8.68 1.71 -3.83
CA LYS A 6 10.11 1.39 -3.93
C LYS A 6 10.58 0.72 -2.63
N ILE A 7 11.15 -0.47 -2.74
CA ILE A 7 11.74 -1.23 -1.63
C ILE A 7 13.24 -1.37 -1.90
N ARG A 8 14.06 -1.05 -0.91
CA ARG A 8 15.50 -1.31 -0.92
C ARG A 8 15.77 -2.60 -0.18
N CYS A 9 16.50 -3.52 -0.81
CA CYS A 9 16.96 -4.74 -0.13
C CYS A 9 18.05 -4.39 0.90
N PRO A 10 17.97 -4.85 2.16
CA PRO A 10 19.00 -4.59 3.16
C PRO A 10 20.30 -5.36 2.90
N ALA A 11 20.26 -6.45 2.12
CA ALA A 11 21.45 -7.26 1.83
C ALA A 11 22.20 -6.82 0.57
N CYS A 12 21.52 -6.71 -0.56
CA CYS A 12 22.19 -6.35 -1.83
C CYS A 12 22.01 -4.87 -2.21
N THR A 13 21.30 -4.08 -1.41
CA THR A 13 20.98 -2.65 -1.66
C THR A 13 20.19 -2.35 -2.93
N HIS A 14 19.88 -3.36 -3.73
CA HIS A 14 19.08 -3.23 -4.94
C HIS A 14 17.68 -2.68 -4.61
N ILE A 15 17.24 -1.72 -5.42
CA ILE A 15 15.94 -1.08 -5.28
C ILE A 15 14.99 -1.70 -6.30
N PHE A 16 13.89 -2.26 -5.83
CA PHE A 16 12.85 -2.82 -6.67
C PHE A 16 11.49 -2.18 -6.35
N ARG A 17 10.52 -2.37 -7.24
CA ARG A 17 9.16 -1.84 -7.09
C ARG A 17 8.19 -2.98 -6.82
N GLU A 18 7.45 -2.91 -5.73
CA GLU A 18 6.44 -3.90 -5.34
C GLU A 18 5.08 -3.23 -5.12
N ASN A 19 3.99 -3.97 -5.34
CA ASN A 19 2.64 -3.46 -5.19
C ASN A 19 2.32 -3.15 -3.71
N ALA A 20 1.82 -1.94 -3.43
CA ALA A 20 1.38 -1.46 -2.13
C ALA A 20 0.37 -2.40 -1.45
N SER A 21 -0.42 -3.15 -2.24
CA SER A 21 -1.35 -4.17 -1.73
C SER A 21 -0.64 -5.37 -1.09
N ARG A 22 0.58 -5.71 -1.53
CA ARG A 22 1.42 -6.78 -0.95
C ARG A 22 2.32 -6.27 0.17
N VAL A 23 2.69 -4.99 0.14
CA VAL A 23 3.56 -4.35 1.14
C VAL A 23 2.74 -4.01 2.39
N ARG A 24 2.60 -4.99 3.29
CA ARG A 24 1.91 -4.86 4.58
C ARG A 24 2.81 -5.29 5.73
N ASP A 25 2.38 -4.94 6.93
CA ASP A 25 3.02 -5.38 8.16
C ASP A 25 2.89 -6.90 8.29
N GLY A 26 4.01 -7.59 8.55
CA GLY A 26 4.11 -9.04 8.56
C GLY A 26 4.20 -9.70 7.18
N ALA A 27 4.17 -8.93 6.08
CA ALA A 27 4.33 -9.49 4.74
C ALA A 27 5.77 -9.93 4.50
N GLN A 28 5.96 -11.03 3.77
CA GLN A 28 7.27 -11.50 3.34
C GLN A 28 7.40 -11.34 1.84
N VAL A 29 8.51 -10.74 1.40
CA VAL A 29 8.79 -10.52 -0.02
C VAL A 29 10.22 -10.95 -0.34
N ASN A 30 10.43 -11.59 -1.47
CA ASN A 30 11.75 -11.95 -1.94
C ASN A 30 12.35 -10.77 -2.72
N CYS A 31 13.62 -10.46 -2.45
CA CYS A 31 14.34 -9.51 -3.27
C CYS A 31 14.50 -10.05 -4.71
N LEU A 32 14.15 -9.25 -5.71
CA LEU A 32 14.27 -9.63 -7.13
C LEU A 32 15.72 -9.77 -7.63
N ASN A 33 16.73 -9.41 -6.82
CA ASN A 33 18.13 -9.46 -7.20
C ASN A 33 18.88 -10.60 -6.49
N CYS A 34 18.86 -10.62 -5.15
CA CYS A 34 19.59 -11.62 -4.37
C CYS A 34 18.71 -12.76 -3.83
N ASN A 35 17.42 -12.80 -4.19
CA ASN A 35 16.42 -13.75 -3.69
C ASN A 35 16.28 -13.85 -2.17
N LYS A 36 16.94 -12.97 -1.41
CA LYS A 36 16.82 -12.93 0.04
C LYS A 36 15.40 -12.61 0.45
N LEU A 37 14.89 -13.38 1.41
CA LEU A 37 13.60 -13.15 2.03
C LEU A 37 13.68 -11.89 2.91
N ILE A 38 12.79 -10.95 2.67
CA ILE A 38 12.65 -9.69 3.39
C ILE A 38 11.31 -9.72 4.11
N THR A 39 11.36 -9.68 5.43
CA THR A 39 10.15 -9.55 6.26
C THR A 39 9.86 -8.06 6.46
N LEU A 40 8.70 -7.62 5.98
CA LEU A 40 8.23 -6.25 6.10
C LEU A 40 7.45 -6.10 7.41
N THR A 41 8.11 -5.78 8.52
CA THR A 41 7.47 -5.50 9.81
C THR A 41 7.60 -4.01 10.17
N LYS A 42 6.78 -3.49 11.07
CA LYS A 42 7.01 -2.13 11.61
C LYS A 42 8.22 -2.06 12.55
N GLU A 43 8.59 -3.20 13.11
CA GLU A 43 9.67 -3.37 14.09
C GLU A 43 11.06 -3.41 13.46
N THR A 44 11.18 -3.44 12.12
CA THR A 44 12.50 -3.42 11.48
C THR A 44 13.26 -2.13 11.79
N GLU A 45 14.50 -2.28 12.22
CA GLU A 45 15.44 -1.18 12.42
C GLU A 45 15.83 -0.48 11.11
N ASP A 46 15.65 -1.12 9.95
CA ASP A 46 15.97 -0.54 8.65
C ASP A 46 15.03 0.64 8.29
N PRO A 47 15.57 1.87 8.13
CA PRO A 47 14.76 3.05 7.84
C PRO A 47 14.18 3.05 6.42
N PHE A 48 14.77 2.32 5.47
CA PHE A 48 14.24 2.19 4.12
C PHE A 48 13.01 1.29 4.08
N LEU A 49 13.04 0.17 4.82
CA LEU A 49 11.85 -0.67 4.98
C LEU A 49 10.70 0.09 5.66
N ARG A 50 10.99 0.83 6.73
CA ARG A 50 9.98 1.68 7.40
C ARG A 50 9.37 2.72 6.46
N ARG A 51 10.20 3.37 5.63
CA ARG A 51 9.72 4.31 4.60
C ARG A 51 8.85 3.63 3.54
N ALA A 52 9.24 2.46 3.07
CA ALA A 52 8.45 1.69 2.12
C ALA A 52 7.08 1.30 2.72
N LEU A 53 7.05 0.83 3.97
CA LEU A 53 5.81 0.53 4.68
C LEU A 53 4.91 1.75 4.86
N LYS A 54 5.50 2.93 5.12
CA LYS A 54 4.76 4.19 5.21
C LYS A 54 4.13 4.56 3.86
N ALA A 55 4.92 4.56 2.79
CA ALA A 55 4.42 4.85 1.45
C ALA A 55 3.32 3.86 1.00
N ALA A 56 3.48 2.57 1.32
CA ALA A 56 2.46 1.57 1.05
C ALA A 56 1.14 1.83 1.80
N ARG A 57 1.20 2.34 3.03
CA ARG A 57 0.01 2.76 3.80
C ARG A 57 -0.64 3.98 3.17
N GLU A 58 0.13 4.99 2.79
CA GLU A 58 -0.38 6.21 2.16
C GLU A 58 -1.09 5.92 0.83
N ILE A 59 -0.50 5.08 -0.02
CA ILE A 59 -1.13 4.65 -1.28
C ILE A 59 -2.44 3.91 -1.01
N ARG A 60 -2.47 2.99 -0.05
CA ARG A 60 -3.69 2.26 0.31
C ARG A 60 -4.77 3.20 0.85
N ALA A 61 -4.41 4.12 1.74
CA ALA A 61 -5.35 5.11 2.27
C ALA A 61 -5.92 6.01 1.15
N ALA A 62 -5.09 6.44 0.20
CA ALA A 62 -5.55 7.21 -0.95
C ALA A 62 -6.53 6.42 -1.84
N LYS A 63 -6.29 5.12 -2.03
CA LYS A 63 -7.20 4.24 -2.77
C LYS A 63 -8.51 4.02 -2.05
N ASP A 64 -8.46 3.76 -0.74
CA ASP A 64 -9.66 3.59 0.08
C ASP A 64 -10.49 4.87 0.09
N ALA A 65 -9.84 6.04 0.17
CA ALA A 65 -10.49 7.35 0.06
C ALA A 65 -11.12 7.57 -1.33
N ALA A 66 -10.42 7.18 -2.41
CA ALA A 66 -10.97 7.30 -3.77
C ALA A 66 -12.18 6.37 -3.99
N VAL A 67 -12.12 5.15 -3.47
CA VAL A 67 -13.24 4.19 -3.50
C VAL A 67 -14.40 4.72 -2.66
N HIS A 68 -14.13 5.21 -1.45
CA HIS A 68 -15.15 5.80 -0.58
C HIS A 68 -15.82 7.01 -1.24
N ALA A 69 -15.05 7.93 -1.83
CA ALA A 69 -15.60 9.07 -2.58
C ALA A 69 -16.45 8.61 -3.77
N ALA A 70 -16.01 7.61 -4.52
CA ALA A 70 -16.77 7.06 -5.65
C ALA A 70 -18.09 6.40 -5.23
N ILE A 71 -18.09 5.67 -4.10
CA ILE A 71 -19.30 5.02 -3.58
C ILE A 71 -20.27 6.07 -3.03
N TYR A 72 -19.80 6.95 -2.15
CA TYR A 72 -20.67 7.88 -1.41
C TYR A 72 -21.15 9.09 -2.23
N SER A 73 -20.44 9.47 -3.30
CA SER A 73 -20.93 10.47 -4.26
C SER A 73 -22.21 10.02 -5.00
N GLY A 74 -22.41 8.71 -5.18
CA GLY A 74 -23.64 8.16 -5.78
C GLY A 74 -24.84 8.08 -4.83
N VAL A 75 -24.62 8.08 -3.51
CA VAL A 75 -25.69 7.93 -2.50
C VAL A 75 -26.32 9.29 -2.15
N ALA A 76 -25.57 10.39 -2.29
CA ALA A 76 -26.06 11.74 -2.06
C ALA A 76 -27.13 12.20 -3.08
N SER A 77 -27.28 11.49 -4.20
CA SER A 77 -28.25 11.76 -5.27
C SER A 77 -29.57 10.98 -5.17
N ALA A 78 -29.82 10.22 -4.11
CA ALA A 78 -31.11 9.52 -3.96
C ALA A 78 -32.25 10.53 -3.66
N PRO A 79 -33.26 10.70 -4.53
CA PRO A 79 -34.37 11.62 -4.27
C PRO A 79 -35.21 11.12 -3.09
N ARG A 80 -35.73 12.05 -2.27
CA ARG A 80 -36.71 11.73 -1.21
C ARG A 80 -37.90 11.05 -1.87
N ARG A 81 -38.22 9.82 -1.46
CA ARG A 81 -39.50 9.18 -1.82
C ARG A 81 -40.60 9.95 -1.11
N GLU A 82 -41.40 10.71 -1.87
CA GLU A 82 -42.68 11.23 -1.38
C GLU A 82 -43.59 10.04 -1.10
N MET A 83 -44.08 9.98 0.14
CA MET A 83 -44.91 8.89 0.64
C MET A 83 -46.38 9.38 0.62
N PRO A 84 -47.32 8.59 0.06
CA PRO A 84 -48.71 9.00 -0.12
C PRO A 84 -49.51 9.08 1.18
#